data_AF-O00842-F1
#
_entry.id   AF-O00842-F1
#
_cell.length_a   1.000
_cell.length_b   1.000
_cell.length_c   1.000
_cell.angle_alpha   90.00
_cell.angle_beta   90.00
_cell.angle_gamma   90.00
#
_symmetry.space_group_name_H-M   'P 1'
#
loop_
_entity.id
_entity.type
_entity.pdbx_description
1 polymer ?
#
loop_
_entity_poly.entity_id
_entity_poly.type
_entity_poly.pdbx_seq_one_letter_code
_entity_poly.pdbx_strand_id
1 'polypeptide(L)'
;MNTYYSVFLFIYAFLGINYYNAAISPNTQCKNGFLAQMSNHLECRCNEKFTHVSNNTCKSKVECSKDTVDKACGEFAKCTMHEVGKEQTYTCDCAKSYILKDDVCVPETCQNIDCGYGKCIINEDSVNDPPICSCNIGYVVNIDDGNKCTKEGDTPCSLVCGEEHQICKKVDDYYRCNCEDGFKLSIEENKCISHSIYSMFNLSIIFVILLIFSNII
;
A
#
# COMPACT_ATOMS: atom_id res chain seq x y z
N MET A 1 -36.79 -25.49 -12.41
CA MET A 1 -35.83 -25.13 -11.35
C MET A 1 -34.85 -24.13 -11.94
N ASN A 2 -34.74 -22.94 -11.34
CA ASN A 2 -34.23 -21.69 -11.91
C ASN A 2 -32.83 -21.79 -12.55
N THR A 3 -32.75 -21.90 -13.87
CA THR A 3 -31.53 -21.68 -14.67
C THR A 3 -30.99 -20.27 -14.50
N TYR A 4 -31.86 -19.28 -14.27
CA TYR A 4 -31.46 -17.89 -13.99
C TYR A 4 -30.65 -17.77 -12.69
N TYR A 5 -31.03 -18.46 -11.62
CA TYR A 5 -30.28 -18.41 -10.34
C TYR A 5 -28.87 -18.99 -10.48
N SER A 6 -28.69 -20.00 -11.33
CA SER A 6 -27.38 -20.58 -11.62
C SER A 6 -26.47 -19.59 -12.34
N VAL A 7 -26.97 -18.91 -13.38
CA VAL A 7 -26.19 -17.91 -14.14
C VAL A 7 -25.82 -16.71 -13.27
N PHE A 8 -26.75 -16.21 -12.44
CA PHE A 8 -26.44 -15.12 -11.51
C PHE A 8 -25.37 -15.52 -10.48
N LEU A 9 -25.43 -16.73 -9.89
CA LEU A 9 -24.41 -17.21 -8.96
C LEU A 9 -23.02 -17.31 -9.60
N PHE A 10 -22.92 -17.75 -10.86
CA PHE A 10 -21.65 -17.75 -11.59
C PHE A 10 -21.13 -16.33 -11.82
N ILE A 11 -21.97 -15.38 -12.24
CA ILE A 11 -21.57 -13.98 -12.46
C ILE A 11 -21.05 -13.34 -11.16
N TYR A 12 -21.73 -13.56 -10.02
CA TYR A 12 -21.27 -13.04 -8.72
C TYR A 12 -19.95 -13.68 -8.25
N ALA A 13 -19.73 -14.97 -8.53
CA ALA A 13 -18.47 -15.64 -8.22
C ALA A 13 -17.29 -15.10 -9.06
N PHE A 14 -17.50 -14.86 -10.37
CA PHE A 14 -16.49 -14.24 -11.24
C PHE A 14 -16.21 -12.78 -10.86
N LEU A 15 -17.25 -12.00 -10.53
CA LEU A 15 -17.10 -10.63 -10.03
C LEU A 15 -16.33 -10.57 -8.70
N GLY A 16 -16.56 -11.54 -7.80
CA GLY A 16 -15.86 -11.62 -6.51
C GLY A 16 -14.37 -11.92 -6.63
N ILE A 17 -13.96 -12.75 -7.61
CA ILE A 17 -12.55 -13.05 -7.88
C ILE A 17 -11.85 -11.83 -8.49
N ASN A 18 -12.50 -11.14 -9.44
CA ASN A 18 -11.95 -9.93 -10.07
C ASN A 18 -11.75 -8.76 -9.10
N TYR A 19 -12.46 -8.72 -7.97
CA TYR A 19 -12.31 -7.65 -6.97
C TYR A 19 -11.08 -7.84 -6.07
N TYR A 20 -10.64 -9.09 -5.84
CA TYR A 20 -9.49 -9.36 -4.96
C TYR A 20 -8.14 -8.98 -5.60
N ASN A 21 -8.04 -9.12 -6.93
CA ASN A 21 -6.83 -8.87 -7.72
C ASN A 21 -7.08 -7.84 -8.84
N ALA A 22 -7.90 -6.81 -8.57
CA ALA A 22 -8.17 -5.77 -9.55
C ALA A 22 -6.87 -5.03 -9.87
N ALA A 23 -6.62 -4.85 -11.17
CA ALA A 23 -5.42 -4.18 -11.63
C ALA A 23 -5.35 -2.74 -11.10
N ILE A 24 -4.18 -2.34 -10.61
CA ILE A 24 -4.01 -1.00 -10.03
C ILE A 24 -3.82 0.01 -11.16
N SER A 25 -4.67 1.04 -11.18
CA SER A 25 -4.66 2.12 -12.15
C SER A 25 -4.34 3.46 -11.46
N PRO A 26 -4.01 4.52 -12.23
CA PRO A 26 -3.79 5.86 -11.67
C PRO A 26 -4.98 6.41 -10.86
N ASN A 27 -6.19 5.91 -11.12
CA ASN A 27 -7.41 6.35 -10.45
C ASN A 27 -7.82 5.43 -9.28
N THR A 28 -7.01 4.41 -8.97
CA THR A 28 -7.35 3.45 -7.93
C THR A 28 -7.30 4.11 -6.56
N GLN A 29 -8.39 3.98 -5.80
CA GLN A 29 -8.47 4.44 -4.41
C GLN A 29 -7.94 3.35 -3.47
N CYS A 30 -6.82 3.65 -2.81
CA CYS A 30 -6.20 2.76 -1.82
C CYS A 30 -6.85 2.96 -0.44
N LYS A 31 -7.62 1.99 0.03
CA LYS A 31 -8.30 2.09 1.33
C LYS A 31 -7.30 1.88 2.47
N ASN A 32 -7.18 2.87 3.36
CA ASN A 32 -6.18 2.92 4.44
C ASN A 32 -4.73 2.82 3.94
N GLY A 33 -4.47 3.39 2.78
CA GLY A 33 -3.16 3.44 2.14
C GLY A 33 -3.09 4.59 1.13
N PHE A 34 -2.08 4.56 0.28
CA PHE A 34 -1.88 5.54 -0.78
C PHE A 34 -1.36 4.86 -2.04
N LEU A 35 -1.59 5.49 -3.18
CA LEU A 35 -1.08 5.03 -4.48
C LEU A 35 0.42 5.35 -4.58
N ALA A 36 1.21 4.34 -4.93
CA ALA A 36 2.62 4.42 -5.17
C ALA A 36 2.96 3.94 -6.58
N GLN A 37 4.02 4.51 -7.14
CA GLN A 37 4.56 4.13 -8.44
C GLN A 37 5.99 3.59 -8.27
N MET A 38 6.25 2.46 -8.92
CA MET A 38 7.59 1.89 -9.12
C MET A 38 8.00 2.04 -10.60
N SER A 39 9.04 1.34 -11.06
CA SER A 39 9.56 1.54 -12.42
C SER A 39 8.54 1.22 -13.53
N ASN A 40 7.75 0.17 -13.35
CA ASN A 40 6.83 -0.36 -14.37
C ASN A 40 5.47 -0.83 -13.80
N HIS A 41 5.15 -0.54 -12.54
CA HIS A 41 3.81 -0.78 -12.00
C HIS A 41 3.38 0.29 -10.99
N LEU A 42 2.07 0.29 -10.75
CA LEU A 42 1.43 1.01 -9.66
C LEU A 42 1.00 0.01 -8.59
N GLU A 43 1.10 0.41 -7.33
CA GLU A 43 0.62 -0.39 -6.21
C GLU A 43 0.01 0.51 -5.14
N CYS A 44 -0.92 -0.04 -4.36
CA CYS A 44 -1.24 0.57 -3.09
C CYS A 44 -0.16 0.20 -2.08
N ARG A 45 0.23 1.17 -1.25
CA ARG A 45 1.04 0.94 -0.05
C ARG A 45 0.20 1.30 1.18
N CYS A 46 0.22 0.44 2.18
CA CYS A 46 -0.58 0.63 3.38
C CYS A 46 0.01 1.70 4.29
N ASN A 47 -0.88 2.39 5.02
CA ASN A 47 -0.47 3.29 6.10
C ASN A 47 0.15 2.48 7.25
N GLU A 48 0.88 3.16 8.14
CA GLU A 48 1.50 2.55 9.30
C GLU A 48 0.49 1.73 10.12
N LYS A 49 0.87 0.51 10.55
CA LYS A 49 0.04 -0.46 11.29
C LYS A 49 -1.09 -1.13 10.48
N PHE A 50 -1.23 -0.81 9.20
CA PHE A 50 -2.10 -1.54 8.28
C PHE A 50 -1.30 -2.51 7.40
N THR A 51 -1.99 -3.50 6.85
CA THR A 51 -1.42 -4.50 5.97
C THR A 51 -2.43 -4.92 4.90
N HIS A 52 -1.95 -5.41 3.74
CA HIS A 52 -2.80 -5.74 2.61
C HIS A 52 -3.71 -6.93 2.91
N VAL A 53 -5.00 -6.78 2.61
CA VAL A 53 -5.94 -7.91 2.49
C VAL A 53 -6.36 -8.17 1.04
N SER A 54 -6.12 -7.19 0.17
CA SER A 54 -6.23 -7.24 -1.29
C SER A 54 -5.32 -6.17 -1.89
N ASN A 55 -5.15 -6.13 -3.21
CA ASN A 55 -4.23 -5.19 -3.88
C ASN A 55 -4.51 -3.71 -3.60
N ASN A 56 -5.75 -3.35 -3.24
CA ASN A 56 -6.17 -1.96 -2.99
C ASN A 56 -6.69 -1.68 -1.58
N THR A 57 -6.76 -2.69 -0.70
CA THR A 57 -7.39 -2.56 0.61
C THR A 57 -6.44 -2.99 1.71
N CYS A 58 -6.20 -2.06 2.63
CA CYS A 58 -5.42 -2.28 3.82
C CYS A 58 -6.32 -2.34 5.07
N LYS A 59 -6.01 -3.25 6.00
CA LYS A 59 -6.69 -3.38 7.30
C LYS A 59 -5.66 -3.40 8.42
N SER A 60 -6.09 -3.01 9.63
CA SER A 60 -5.23 -3.02 10.80
C SER A 60 -4.67 -4.42 11.07
N LYS A 61 -3.36 -4.51 11.25
CA LYS A 61 -2.67 -5.75 11.60
C LYS A 61 -3.01 -6.13 13.04
N VAL A 62 -3.35 -7.39 13.28
CA VAL A 62 -3.64 -7.94 14.60
C VAL A 62 -2.86 -9.22 14.87
N GLU A 63 -2.69 -9.56 16.14
CA GLU A 63 -2.20 -10.87 16.55
C GLU A 63 -3.34 -11.92 16.48
N CYS A 64 -2.99 -13.15 16.15
CA CYS A 64 -3.97 -14.21 15.93
C CYS A 64 -4.40 -14.88 17.24
N SER A 65 -5.70 -14.89 17.47
CA SER A 65 -6.38 -15.47 18.61
C SER A 65 -7.80 -15.87 18.21
N LYS A 66 -8.55 -16.43 19.16
CA LYS A 66 -9.96 -16.80 18.96
C LYS A 66 -10.83 -15.64 18.46
N ASP A 67 -10.56 -14.41 18.90
CA ASP A 67 -11.40 -13.23 18.60
C ASP A 67 -10.94 -12.48 17.34
N THR A 68 -9.86 -12.94 16.70
CA THR A 68 -9.25 -12.28 15.54
C THR A 68 -9.22 -13.15 14.29
N VAL A 69 -9.89 -14.30 14.30
CA VAL A 69 -10.11 -15.12 13.09
C VAL A 69 -10.66 -14.26 11.94
N ASP A 70 -10.13 -14.50 10.75
CA ASP A 70 -10.37 -13.74 9.50
C ASP A 70 -9.92 -12.26 9.50
N LYS A 71 -9.28 -11.77 10.57
CA LYS A 71 -8.65 -10.44 10.57
C LYS A 71 -7.25 -10.49 9.95
N ALA A 72 -6.81 -9.35 9.45
CA ALA A 72 -5.51 -9.20 8.80
C ALA A 72 -4.37 -9.30 9.82
N CYS A 73 -3.37 -10.12 9.54
CA CYS A 73 -2.27 -10.37 10.47
C CYS A 73 -0.88 -10.18 9.83
N GLY A 74 -0.83 -10.01 8.51
CA GLY A 74 0.38 -9.76 7.73
C GLY A 74 0.01 -9.43 6.28
N GLU A 75 1.04 -9.14 5.47
CA GLU A 75 0.85 -8.78 4.07
C GLU A 75 0.15 -9.93 3.35
N PHE A 76 -1.02 -9.66 2.76
CA PHE A 76 -1.86 -10.67 2.12
C PHE A 76 -2.11 -11.91 2.99
N ALA A 77 -2.23 -11.73 4.32
CA ALA A 77 -2.39 -12.81 5.28
C ALA A 77 -3.53 -12.53 6.27
N LYS A 78 -4.20 -13.59 6.71
CA LYS A 78 -5.31 -13.52 7.68
C LYS A 78 -5.17 -14.58 8.77
N CYS A 79 -5.72 -14.27 9.94
CA CYS A 79 -5.75 -15.23 11.03
C CYS A 79 -6.69 -16.39 10.73
N THR A 80 -6.20 -17.59 10.91
CA THR A 80 -6.92 -18.85 10.72
C THR A 80 -6.86 -19.67 11.99
N MET A 81 -7.88 -20.50 12.19
CA MET A 81 -7.91 -21.47 13.27
C MET A 81 -7.62 -22.84 12.67
N HIS A 82 -6.69 -23.55 13.31
CA HIS A 82 -6.38 -24.95 13.03
C HIS A 82 -6.73 -25.80 14.23
N GLU A 83 -7.31 -26.97 13.98
CA GLU A 83 -7.63 -27.94 15.02
C GLU A 83 -6.70 -29.15 14.87
N VAL A 84 -5.87 -29.38 15.90
CA VAL A 84 -4.99 -30.56 15.96
C VAL A 84 -5.45 -31.40 17.15
N GLY A 85 -6.25 -32.42 16.86
CA GLY A 85 -6.86 -33.28 17.89
C GLY A 85 -7.93 -32.53 18.70
N LYS A 86 -7.58 -32.13 19.93
CA LYS A 86 -8.47 -31.35 20.83
C LYS A 86 -7.97 -29.94 21.09
N GLU A 87 -6.79 -29.59 20.58
CA GLU A 87 -6.20 -28.25 20.75
C GLU A 87 -6.52 -27.39 19.53
N GLN A 88 -6.86 -26.13 19.80
CA GLN A 88 -7.09 -25.11 18.80
C GLN A 88 -5.87 -24.17 18.78
N THR A 89 -5.25 -24.02 17.61
CA THR A 89 -4.15 -23.09 17.38
C THR A 89 -4.57 -22.03 16.39
N TYR A 90 -4.09 -20.80 16.58
CA TYR A 90 -4.39 -19.68 15.70
C TYR A 90 -3.11 -19.21 15.05
N THR A 91 -3.03 -19.26 13.72
CA THR A 91 -1.85 -18.85 12.96
C THR A 91 -2.21 -17.75 11.97
N CYS A 92 -1.18 -17.05 11.51
CA CYS A 92 -1.31 -16.07 10.44
C CYS A 92 -0.99 -16.76 9.12
N ASP A 93 -2.01 -17.04 8.31
CA ASP A 93 -1.84 -17.78 7.06
C ASP A 93 -1.99 -16.85 5.86
N CYS A 94 -1.19 -17.12 4.83
CA CYS A 94 -1.30 -16.43 3.56
C CYS A 94 -2.69 -16.63 2.93
N ALA A 95 -3.16 -15.60 2.24
CA ALA A 95 -4.35 -15.68 1.43
C ALA A 95 -4.19 -16.71 0.31
N LYS A 96 -5.31 -17.14 -0.28
CA LYS A 96 -5.30 -18.08 -1.39
C LYS A 96 -4.42 -17.56 -2.53
N SER A 97 -3.61 -18.45 -3.12
CA SER A 97 -2.64 -18.15 -4.18
C SER A 97 -1.41 -17.32 -3.75
N TYR A 98 -1.21 -17.16 -2.44
CA TYR A 98 0.00 -16.60 -1.85
C TYR A 98 0.70 -17.66 -1.00
N ILE A 99 2.02 -17.56 -0.94
CA ILE A 99 2.91 -18.45 -0.18
C ILE A 99 3.86 -17.63 0.68
N LEU A 100 4.20 -18.16 1.86
CA LEU A 100 5.15 -17.53 2.76
C LEU A 100 6.58 -17.62 2.19
N LYS A 101 7.22 -16.47 2.00
CA LYS A 101 8.62 -16.32 1.60
C LYS A 101 9.24 -15.22 2.45
N ASP A 102 10.30 -15.54 3.18
CA ASP A 102 11.02 -14.58 4.04
C ASP A 102 10.09 -13.79 4.98
N ASP A 103 9.17 -14.51 5.65
CA ASP A 103 8.14 -13.98 6.56
C ASP A 103 7.08 -13.05 5.93
N VAL A 104 7.01 -12.99 4.59
CA VAL A 104 6.02 -12.21 3.84
C VAL A 104 5.26 -13.12 2.88
N CYS A 105 3.93 -12.95 2.78
CA CYS A 105 3.17 -13.69 1.77
C CYS A 105 3.34 -13.02 0.41
N VAL A 106 3.90 -13.77 -0.53
CA VAL A 106 4.08 -13.36 -1.93
C VAL A 106 3.21 -14.21 -2.83
N PRO A 107 2.83 -13.73 -4.03
CA PRO A 107 2.15 -14.58 -5.00
C PRO A 107 2.93 -15.88 -5.26
N GLU A 108 2.24 -17.01 -5.34
CA GLU A 108 2.88 -18.32 -5.56
C GLU A 108 3.76 -18.35 -6.81
N THR A 109 3.33 -17.66 -7.87
CA THR A 109 4.09 -17.49 -9.12
C THR A 109 5.40 -16.74 -8.94
N CYS A 110 5.53 -15.93 -7.89
CA CYS A 110 6.72 -15.15 -7.54
C CYS A 110 7.68 -15.85 -6.57
N GLN A 111 7.35 -17.06 -6.09
CA GLN A 111 8.10 -17.74 -5.03
C GLN A 111 9.60 -17.85 -5.35
N ASN A 112 9.95 -18.26 -6.56
CA ASN A 112 11.34 -18.53 -6.96
C ASN A 112 11.97 -17.41 -7.80
N ILE A 113 11.36 -16.22 -7.79
CA ILE A 113 11.84 -15.07 -8.55
C ILE A 113 12.56 -14.11 -7.60
N ASP A 114 13.80 -13.79 -7.95
CA ASP A 114 14.61 -12.79 -7.30
C ASP A 114 14.77 -11.60 -8.25
N CYS A 115 14.30 -10.43 -7.82
CA CYS A 115 14.31 -9.21 -8.60
C CYS A 115 15.43 -8.23 -8.20
N GLY A 116 16.28 -8.53 -7.22
CA GLY A 116 17.31 -7.57 -6.77
C GLY A 116 16.70 -6.32 -6.13
N TYR A 117 17.01 -5.11 -6.66
CA TYR A 117 16.48 -3.83 -6.17
C TYR A 117 15.03 -3.58 -6.63
N GLY A 118 14.14 -4.51 -6.28
CA GLY A 118 12.75 -4.48 -6.70
C GLY A 118 11.95 -5.65 -6.12
N LYS A 119 10.79 -5.90 -6.71
CA LYS A 119 9.89 -6.99 -6.32
C LYS A 119 9.32 -7.69 -7.54
N CYS A 120 8.94 -8.95 -7.35
CA CYS A 120 8.19 -9.69 -8.34
C CYS A 120 6.72 -9.27 -8.30
N ILE A 121 6.12 -9.09 -9.48
CA ILE A 121 4.70 -8.76 -9.67
C ILE A 121 4.09 -9.70 -10.70
N ILE A 122 2.78 -9.93 -10.58
CA ILE A 122 2.02 -10.62 -11.63
C ILE A 122 1.78 -9.60 -12.75
N ASN A 123 1.94 -10.02 -14.01
CA ASN A 123 1.58 -9.17 -15.13
C ASN A 123 0.05 -9.10 -15.24
N GLU A 124 -0.53 -7.99 -14.79
CA GLU A 124 -1.99 -7.78 -14.79
C GLU A 124 -2.54 -7.46 -16.19
N ASP A 125 -1.68 -7.02 -17.13
CA ASP A 125 -2.06 -6.68 -18.51
C ASP A 125 -2.17 -7.91 -19.42
N SER A 126 -1.61 -9.05 -19.00
CA SER A 126 -1.71 -10.31 -19.73
C SER A 126 -1.83 -11.49 -18.75
N VAL A 127 -3.04 -12.03 -18.67
CA VAL A 127 -3.44 -13.14 -17.77
C VAL A 127 -2.61 -14.42 -17.97
N ASN A 128 -1.80 -14.51 -19.03
CA ASN A 128 -0.93 -15.65 -19.35
C ASN A 128 0.56 -15.29 -19.41
N ASP A 129 0.93 -14.04 -19.14
CA ASP A 129 2.34 -13.66 -19.16
C ASP A 129 3.04 -14.13 -17.87
N PRO A 130 4.33 -14.45 -17.97
CA PRO A 130 5.11 -14.77 -16.79
C PRO A 130 5.13 -13.57 -15.83
N PRO A 131 5.23 -13.82 -14.51
CA PRO A 131 5.52 -12.78 -13.54
C PRO A 131 6.81 -12.02 -13.93
N ILE A 132 6.82 -10.72 -13.67
CA ILE A 132 7.90 -9.82 -14.05
C ILE A 132 8.47 -9.12 -12.82
N CYS A 133 9.68 -8.56 -12.97
CA CYS A 133 10.26 -7.69 -11.95
C CYS A 133 9.81 -6.25 -12.15
N SER A 134 9.45 -5.62 -11.04
CA SER A 134 9.33 -4.17 -10.94
C SER A 134 10.36 -3.61 -10.00
N CYS A 135 10.96 -2.50 -10.42
CA CYS A 135 12.16 -1.97 -9.83
C CYS A 135 11.88 -0.74 -8.98
N ASN A 136 12.67 -0.61 -7.94
CA ASN A 136 12.75 0.58 -7.12
C ASN A 136 13.09 1.79 -8.00
N ILE A 137 12.51 2.95 -7.71
CA ILE A 137 12.79 4.17 -8.47
C ILE A 137 14.29 4.50 -8.39
N GLY A 138 14.92 4.64 -9.56
CA GLY A 138 16.37 4.73 -9.74
C GLY A 138 16.98 3.46 -10.33
N TYR A 139 16.19 2.38 -10.46
CA TYR A 139 16.54 1.17 -11.17
C TYR A 139 15.51 0.83 -12.23
N VAL A 140 15.95 0.10 -13.24
CA VAL A 140 15.13 -0.46 -14.31
C VAL A 140 15.51 -1.91 -14.54
N VAL A 141 14.64 -2.63 -15.26
CA VAL A 141 14.86 -4.04 -15.61
C VAL A 141 16.14 -4.17 -16.45
N ASN A 142 17.02 -5.06 -16.01
CA ASN A 142 18.26 -5.39 -16.68
C ASN A 142 18.11 -6.69 -17.48
N ILE A 143 17.96 -6.56 -18.80
CA ILE A 143 17.79 -7.71 -19.70
C ILE A 143 19.04 -8.61 -19.71
N ASP A 144 20.21 -8.04 -19.50
CA ASP A 144 21.49 -8.77 -19.50
C ASP A 144 21.71 -9.59 -18.21
N ASP A 145 20.92 -9.31 -17.17
CA ASP A 145 20.96 -9.99 -15.86
C ASP A 145 19.61 -10.65 -15.55
N GLY A 146 19.08 -11.38 -16.53
CA GLY A 146 17.87 -12.20 -16.36
C GLY A 146 16.62 -11.40 -15.98
N ASN A 147 16.49 -10.16 -16.44
CA ASN A 147 15.40 -9.23 -16.13
C ASN A 147 15.29 -8.80 -14.65
N LYS A 148 16.40 -8.83 -13.91
CA LYS A 148 16.45 -8.30 -12.53
C LYS A 148 16.57 -6.78 -12.50
N CYS A 149 16.27 -6.18 -11.36
CA CYS A 149 16.43 -4.75 -11.11
C CYS A 149 17.86 -4.43 -10.66
N THR A 150 18.83 -4.60 -11.56
CA THR A 150 20.27 -4.35 -11.27
C THR A 150 20.87 -3.25 -12.13
N LYS A 151 20.10 -2.69 -13.07
CA LYS A 151 20.52 -1.58 -13.92
C LYS A 151 20.00 -0.27 -13.36
N GLU A 152 20.88 0.68 -13.09
CA GLU A 152 20.49 2.05 -12.75
C GLU A 152 19.76 2.70 -13.93
N GLY A 153 18.70 3.44 -13.64
CA GLY A 153 17.91 4.12 -14.66
C GLY A 153 16.77 4.94 -14.06
N ASP A 154 16.44 6.03 -14.75
CA ASP A 154 15.38 6.92 -14.34
C ASP A 154 14.02 6.43 -14.85
N THR A 155 13.00 6.54 -13.99
CA THR A 155 11.60 6.38 -14.36
C THR A 155 10.92 7.72 -14.12
N PRO A 156 10.23 8.33 -15.10
CA PRO A 156 9.48 9.55 -14.86
C PRO A 156 8.26 9.25 -14.00
N CYS A 157 7.94 10.14 -13.05
CA CYS A 157 6.69 10.02 -12.33
C CYS A 157 5.50 10.31 -13.25
N SER A 158 4.50 9.42 -13.22
CA SER A 158 3.24 9.52 -13.95
C SER A 158 2.01 9.63 -13.04
N LEU A 159 2.20 9.71 -11.71
CA LEU A 159 1.12 9.92 -10.76
C LEU A 159 0.49 11.30 -10.95
N VAL A 160 -0.84 11.33 -11.00
CA VAL A 160 -1.63 12.56 -11.03
C VAL A 160 -2.02 12.91 -9.59
N CYS A 161 -1.38 13.94 -9.03
CA CYS A 161 -1.68 14.42 -7.68
C CYS A 161 -2.77 15.49 -7.75
N GLY A 162 -3.97 15.15 -7.27
CA GLY A 162 -5.16 16.00 -7.41
C GLY A 162 -5.39 16.99 -6.27
N GLU A 163 -4.73 16.82 -5.13
CA GLU A 163 -4.91 17.69 -3.96
C GLU A 163 -3.99 18.92 -4.03
N GLU A 164 -4.46 20.03 -3.46
CA GLU A 164 -3.70 21.28 -3.39
C GLU A 164 -2.36 21.06 -2.67
N HIS A 165 -1.29 21.66 -3.21
CA HIS A 165 0.08 21.54 -2.72
C HIS A 165 0.66 20.10 -2.72
N GLN A 166 0.00 19.13 -3.37
CA GLN A 166 0.60 17.82 -3.62
C GLN A 166 1.32 17.78 -4.97
N ILE A 167 2.54 17.26 -4.93
CA ILE A 167 3.35 16.97 -6.12
C ILE A 167 3.86 15.53 -6.04
N CYS A 168 4.18 14.95 -7.19
CA CYS A 168 4.80 13.63 -7.19
C CYS A 168 6.25 13.73 -6.71
N LYS A 169 6.57 13.06 -5.61
CA LYS A 169 7.93 13.01 -5.06
C LYS A 169 8.39 11.57 -4.89
N LYS A 170 9.68 11.35 -5.14
CA LYS A 170 10.35 10.12 -4.74
C LYS A 170 10.45 10.13 -3.21
N VAL A 171 9.91 9.10 -2.58
CA VAL A 171 10.02 8.85 -1.14
C VAL A 171 10.61 7.45 -1.01
N ASP A 172 11.83 7.38 -0.47
CA ASP A 172 12.63 6.15 -0.41
C ASP A 172 12.83 5.52 -1.80
N ASP A 173 12.14 4.40 -2.06
CA ASP A 173 12.30 3.57 -3.25
C ASP A 173 11.11 3.64 -4.24
N TYR A 174 10.16 4.54 -4.01
CA TYR A 174 8.94 4.68 -4.81
C TYR A 174 8.56 6.16 -5.02
N TYR A 175 7.71 6.41 -6.01
CA TYR A 175 7.02 7.69 -6.16
C TYR A 175 5.68 7.66 -5.43
N ARG A 176 5.32 8.77 -4.78
CA ARG A 176 3.95 9.02 -4.29
C ARG A 176 3.58 10.49 -4.42
N CYS A 177 2.29 10.78 -4.39
CA CYS A 177 1.82 12.13 -4.14
C CYS A 177 2.18 12.55 -2.71
N ASN A 178 2.89 13.65 -2.58
CA ASN A 178 3.34 14.17 -1.30
C ASN A 178 3.36 15.70 -1.34
N CYS A 179 3.42 16.33 -0.17
CA CYS A 179 3.39 17.78 -0.12
C CYS A 179 4.64 18.41 -0.74
N GLU A 180 4.44 19.50 -1.47
CA GLU A 180 5.52 20.39 -1.89
C GLU A 180 6.19 21.03 -0.67
N ASP A 181 7.34 21.67 -0.90
CA ASP A 181 8.15 22.19 0.20
C ASP A 181 7.41 23.32 0.94
N GLY A 182 7.44 23.29 2.28
CA GLY A 182 6.70 24.22 3.13
C GLY A 182 5.35 23.69 3.65
N PHE A 183 4.92 22.51 3.19
CA PHE A 183 3.68 21.87 3.61
C PHE A 183 3.94 20.49 4.21
N LYS A 184 3.03 20.03 5.07
CA LYS A 184 3.04 18.68 5.65
C LYS A 184 1.72 17.98 5.42
N LEU A 185 1.81 16.68 5.14
CA LEU A 185 0.64 15.84 4.91
C LEU A 185 -0.04 15.55 6.25
N SER A 186 -1.29 16.01 6.38
CA SER A 186 -2.23 15.52 7.39
C SER A 186 -2.79 14.20 6.90
N ILE A 187 -2.45 13.08 7.57
CA ILE A 187 -2.91 11.73 7.18
C ILE A 187 -4.43 11.60 7.38
N GLU A 188 -4.99 12.25 8.41
CA GLU A 188 -6.42 12.21 8.71
C GLU A 188 -7.26 12.89 7.61
N GLU A 189 -6.80 14.05 7.15
CA GLU A 189 -7.51 14.82 6.12
C GLU A 189 -7.05 14.51 4.70
N ASN A 190 -5.96 13.74 4.57
CA ASN A 190 -5.23 13.49 3.32
C ASN A 190 -4.86 14.79 2.56
N LYS A 191 -4.53 15.85 3.30
CA LYS A 191 -4.28 17.20 2.76
C LYS A 191 -2.95 17.78 3.21
N CYS A 192 -2.42 18.67 2.38
CA CYS A 192 -1.20 19.40 2.67
C CYS A 192 -1.53 20.69 3.43
N ILE A 193 -1.09 20.75 4.69
CA ILE A 193 -1.27 21.91 5.56
C ILE A 193 0.05 22.67 5.68
N SER A 194 -0.02 24.00 5.62
CA SER A 194 1.17 24.84 5.70
C SER A 194 1.76 24.77 7.11
N HIS A 195 3.09 24.65 7.18
CA HIS A 195 3.80 24.81 8.44
C HIS A 195 3.88 26.31 8.78
N SER A 196 2.80 26.87 9.31
CA SER A 196 2.84 28.25 9.79
C SER A 196 3.58 28.35 11.12
N ILE A 197 4.83 28.80 11.06
CA ILE A 197 5.66 29.22 12.20
C ILE A 197 4.96 30.34 13.02
N TYR A 198 3.90 30.97 12.48
CA TYR A 198 3.14 32.02 13.17
C TYR A 198 2.30 31.53 14.36
N SER A 199 2.10 30.23 14.54
CA SER A 199 1.42 29.72 15.74
C SER A 199 2.30 29.83 16.99
N MET A 200 3.62 29.63 16.87
CA MET A 200 4.55 29.73 18.01
C MET A 200 4.87 31.17 18.39
N PHE A 201 4.99 32.09 17.41
CA PHE A 201 5.29 33.49 17.70
C PHE A 201 4.10 34.27 18.27
N ASN A 202 2.86 33.84 18.03
CA ASN A 202 1.69 34.51 18.60
C ASN A 202 1.63 34.38 20.13
N LEU A 203 2.01 33.24 20.71
CA LEU A 203 2.01 33.09 22.17
C LEU A 203 3.06 34.01 22.83
N SER A 204 4.27 34.08 22.26
CA SER A 204 5.35 34.94 22.79
C SER A 204 5.05 36.42 22.62
N ILE A 205 4.49 36.84 21.47
CA ILE A 205 4.10 38.23 21.24
C ILE A 205 2.94 38.64 22.16
N ILE A 206 1.93 37.78 22.34
CA ILE A 206 0.83 38.03 23.30
C ILE A 206 1.35 38.14 24.73
N PHE A 207 2.30 37.28 25.14
CA PHE A 207 2.93 37.37 26.47
C PHE A 207 3.70 38.67 26.69
N VAL A 208 4.48 39.12 25.69
CA VAL A 208 5.22 40.38 25.77
C VAL A 208 4.25 41.57 25.82
N ILE A 209 3.18 41.56 25.03
CA ILE A 209 2.15 42.59 25.06
C ILE A 209 1.45 42.65 26.43
N LEU A 210 1.06 41.50 26.98
CA LEU A 210 0.45 41.43 28.32
C LEU A 210 1.39 41.92 29.42
N LEU A 211 2.68 41.60 29.36
CA LEU A 211 3.68 42.12 30.30
C LEU A 211 3.85 43.63 30.20
N ILE A 212 3.83 44.20 29.00
CA ILE A 212 3.88 45.66 28.81
C ILE A 212 2.64 46.33 29.43
N PHE A 213 1.44 45.78 29.20
CA PHE A 213 0.21 46.33 29.77
C PHE A 213 0.11 46.16 31.29
N SER A 214 0.77 45.15 31.87
CA SER A 214 0.82 44.93 33.33
C SER A 214 1.70 45.94 34.08
N ASN A 215 2.59 46.65 33.38
CA ASN A 215 3.53 47.61 33.96
C ASN A 215 3.13 49.09 33.71
N ILE A 216 1.92 49.32 33.17
CA ILE A 216 1.38 50.66 32.85
C ILE A 216 0.24 51.09 33.82
N ILE A 217 -0.03 50.30 34.87
CA ILE A 217 -0.90 50.66 36.01
C ILE A 217 -0.01 50.79 37.26
#